data_AF-A0A2S6H117-F1
#
_entry.id   AF-A0A2S6H117-F1
#
_cell.length_a   1.000
_cell.length_b   1.000
_cell.length_c   1.000
_cell.angle_alpha   90.00
_cell.angle_beta   90.00
_cell.angle_gamma   90.00
#
_symmetry.space_group_name_H-M   'P 1'
#
loop_
_entity.id
_entity.type
_entity.pdbx_description
1 polymer ?
#
loop_
_entity_poly.entity_id
_entity_poly.type
_entity_poly.pdbx_seq_one_letter_code
_entity_poly.pdbx_strand_id
1 'polypeptide(L)'
;MAKERLPAAVREAVCRELYRQVVELDWESLKDSQRTAQYSRWVDDAAIGGELADYLTAEGMRVWLKDGPMKEYMRALEGVGQYAQYATKRFVDIGETIREALGPRWRTVPGTLAEKPMHVDITDGDAERYVCWGQPHTFRDLLWAAVGKAIDARVPPLILVVLRGGKTLTSGEEVFQDKVAQHCGLDLIRVTRHLVDRV
;
A
#
# COMPACT_ATOMS: atom_id res chain seq x y z
N MET A 1 -30.68 -3.49 -6.75
CA MET A 1 -30.16 -3.71 -8.11
C MET A 1 -29.04 -4.72 -7.99
N ALA A 2 -29.15 -5.85 -8.71
CA ALA A 2 -28.17 -6.92 -8.64
C ALA A 2 -26.79 -6.36 -9.03
N LYS A 3 -25.77 -6.59 -8.21
CA LYS A 3 -24.37 -6.37 -8.58
C LYS A 3 -24.09 -7.28 -9.78
N GLU A 4 -24.27 -6.77 -11.00
CA GLU A 4 -23.85 -7.49 -12.19
C GLU A 4 -22.37 -7.77 -12.06
N ARG A 5 -22.06 -9.06 -11.89
CA ARG A 5 -20.71 -9.54 -11.62
C ARG A 5 -20.00 -9.51 -12.96
N LEU A 6 -19.16 -8.50 -13.18
CA LEU A 6 -18.28 -8.44 -14.35
C LEU A 6 -17.66 -9.83 -14.62
N PRO A 7 -17.67 -10.33 -15.87
CA PRO A 7 -16.99 -11.56 -16.22
C PRO A 7 -15.53 -11.53 -15.74
N ALA A 8 -15.02 -12.68 -15.29
CA ALA A 8 -13.68 -12.75 -14.71
C ALA A 8 -12.59 -12.28 -15.68
N ALA A 9 -12.71 -12.66 -16.96
CA ALA A 9 -11.78 -12.24 -18.01
C ALA A 9 -11.77 -10.72 -18.23
N VAL A 10 -12.96 -10.09 -18.30
CA VAL A 10 -13.09 -8.63 -18.43
C VAL A 10 -12.49 -7.92 -17.23
N ARG A 11 -12.81 -8.38 -16.01
CA ARG A 11 -12.22 -7.84 -14.77
C ARG A 11 -10.69 -7.93 -14.80
N GLU A 12 -10.16 -9.08 -15.19
CA GLU A 12 -8.71 -9.29 -15.24
C GLU A 12 -8.03 -8.35 -16.23
N ALA A 13 -8.52 -8.30 -17.47
CA ALA A 13 -7.98 -7.44 -18.52
C ALA A 13 -7.98 -5.96 -18.09
N VAL A 14 -9.13 -5.48 -17.62
CA VAL A 14 -9.29 -4.08 -17.18
C VAL A 14 -8.42 -3.77 -15.96
N CYS A 15 -8.37 -4.64 -14.95
CA CYS A 15 -7.55 -4.37 -13.76
C CYS A 15 -6.05 -4.36 -14.07
N ARG A 16 -5.56 -5.24 -14.94
CA ARG A 16 -4.16 -5.26 -15.37
C ARG A 16 -3.80 -3.99 -16.13
N GLU A 17 -4.66 -3.60 -17.09
CA GLU A 17 -4.45 -2.39 -17.87
C GLU A 17 -4.52 -1.13 -17.02
N LEU A 18 -5.53 -1.03 -16.15
CA LEU A 18 -5.65 0.05 -15.18
C LEU A 18 -4.37 0.19 -14.35
N TYR A 19 -3.87 -0.90 -13.74
CA TYR A 19 -2.67 -0.84 -12.91
C TYR A 19 -1.40 -0.52 -13.71
N ARG A 20 -1.30 -0.95 -14.97
CA ARG A 20 -0.23 -0.51 -15.88
C ARG A 20 -0.26 1.02 -16.05
N GLN A 21 -1.42 1.59 -16.39
CA GLN A 21 -1.56 3.03 -16.57
C GLN A 21 -1.31 3.81 -15.27
N VAL A 22 -1.77 3.30 -14.12
CA VAL A 22 -1.56 3.92 -12.79
C VAL A 22 -0.08 4.04 -12.46
N VAL A 23 0.73 3.03 -12.81
CA VAL A 23 2.18 3.06 -12.64
C VAL A 23 2.81 4.10 -13.56
N GLU A 24 2.42 4.14 -14.83
CA GLU A 24 2.96 5.08 -15.82
C GLU A 24 2.64 6.55 -15.51
N LEU A 25 1.46 6.79 -14.94
CA LEU A 25 1.03 8.12 -14.50
C LEU A 25 1.69 8.57 -13.20
N ASP A 26 2.45 7.71 -12.52
CA ASP A 26 2.89 7.89 -11.15
C ASP A 26 1.74 8.40 -10.25
N TRP A 27 0.64 7.64 -10.19
CA TRP A 27 -0.62 8.03 -9.55
C TRP A 27 -0.52 8.71 -8.18
N GLU A 28 0.50 8.35 -7.39
CA GLU A 28 0.74 8.91 -6.07
C GLU A 28 1.26 10.36 -6.10
N SER A 29 1.87 10.82 -7.19
CA SER A 29 2.28 12.23 -7.35
C SER A 29 1.17 13.13 -7.88
N LEU A 30 0.09 12.55 -8.41
CA LEU A 30 -1.06 13.31 -8.89
C LEU A 30 -1.80 13.99 -7.72
N LYS A 31 -2.21 15.25 -7.96
CA LYS A 31 -3.14 15.99 -7.10
C LYS A 31 -4.54 15.40 -7.20
N ASP A 32 -5.38 15.63 -6.21
CA ASP A 32 -6.75 15.10 -6.17
C ASP A 32 -7.61 15.55 -7.36
N SER A 33 -7.41 16.77 -7.86
CA SER A 33 -8.08 17.25 -9.08
C SER A 33 -7.64 16.48 -10.33
N GLN A 34 -6.35 16.16 -10.44
CA GLN A 34 -5.79 15.36 -11.53
C GLN A 34 -6.30 13.92 -11.48
N ARG A 35 -6.34 13.31 -10.28
CA ARG A 35 -6.93 11.97 -10.07
C ARG A 35 -8.41 11.95 -10.46
N THR A 36 -9.16 12.97 -10.06
CA THR A 36 -10.59 13.13 -10.40
C THR A 36 -10.81 13.21 -11.91
N ALA A 37 -9.97 13.96 -12.63
CA ALA A 37 -10.01 14.05 -14.08
C ALA A 37 -9.58 12.74 -14.77
N GLN A 38 -8.59 12.05 -14.21
CA GLN A 38 -8.10 10.79 -14.76
C GLN A 38 -9.16 9.69 -14.75
N TYR A 39 -10.02 9.63 -13.73
CA TYR A 39 -11.16 8.71 -13.74
C TYR A 39 -12.09 8.92 -14.93
N SER A 40 -12.34 10.18 -15.33
CA SER A 40 -13.14 10.45 -16.53
C SER A 40 -12.42 9.93 -17.78
N ARG A 41 -11.11 10.15 -17.89
CA ARG A 41 -10.31 9.63 -19.02
C ARG A 41 -10.35 8.12 -19.13
N TRP A 42 -10.33 7.39 -18.02
CA TRP A 42 -10.45 5.93 -18.02
C TRP A 42 -11.84 5.43 -18.42
N VAL A 43 -12.89 6.21 -18.16
CA VAL A 43 -14.24 5.90 -18.65
C VAL A 43 -14.32 6.04 -20.17
N ASP A 44 -13.55 6.96 -20.76
CA ASP A 44 -13.50 7.17 -22.21
C ASP A 44 -12.43 6.31 -22.92
N ASP A 45 -11.58 5.62 -22.15
CA ASP A 45 -10.48 4.79 -22.66
C ASP A 45 -11.01 3.47 -23.25
N ALA A 46 -10.64 3.14 -24.48
CA ALA A 46 -11.13 1.93 -25.15
C ALA A 46 -10.73 0.62 -24.43
N ALA A 47 -9.55 0.56 -23.81
CA ALA A 47 -9.05 -0.63 -23.13
C ALA A 47 -9.55 -0.76 -21.68
N ILE A 48 -10.18 0.28 -21.13
CA ILE A 48 -10.79 0.27 -19.79
C ILE A 48 -12.30 0.49 -19.88
N GLY A 49 -12.73 1.69 -20.26
CA GLY A 49 -14.14 2.04 -20.39
C GLY A 49 -14.85 1.29 -21.50
N GLY A 50 -14.18 1.08 -22.65
CA GLY A 50 -14.72 0.30 -23.76
C GLY A 50 -15.04 -1.14 -23.37
N GLU A 51 -14.11 -1.82 -22.68
CA GLU A 51 -14.31 -3.18 -22.15
C GLU A 51 -15.42 -3.26 -21.08
N LEU A 52 -15.68 -2.16 -20.36
CA LEU A 52 -16.72 -2.09 -19.34
C LEU A 52 -18.09 -1.65 -19.89
N ALA A 53 -18.15 -1.11 -21.12
CA ALA A 53 -19.34 -0.44 -21.68
C ALA A 53 -20.56 -1.34 -21.81
N ASP A 54 -20.35 -2.63 -22.09
CA ASP A 54 -21.44 -3.61 -22.19
C ASP A 54 -22.03 -4.00 -20.82
N TYR A 55 -21.38 -3.62 -19.71
CA TYR A 55 -21.74 -4.08 -18.36
C TYR A 55 -22.09 -2.95 -17.39
N LEU A 56 -21.58 -1.74 -17.63
CA LEU A 56 -21.71 -0.63 -16.69
C LEU A 56 -22.02 0.67 -17.43
N THR A 57 -22.82 1.53 -16.81
CA THR A 57 -22.95 2.92 -17.24
C THR A 57 -21.64 3.67 -16.95
N ALA A 58 -21.41 4.80 -17.60
CA ALA A 58 -20.25 5.66 -17.35
C ALA A 58 -20.07 6.01 -15.85
N GLU A 59 -21.17 6.31 -15.15
CA GLU A 59 -21.16 6.54 -13.70
C GLU A 59 -20.79 5.26 -12.94
N GLY A 60 -21.37 4.12 -13.31
CA GLY A 60 -21.08 2.82 -12.74
C GLY A 60 -19.62 2.41 -12.91
N MET A 61 -19.01 2.66 -14.07
CA MET A 61 -17.59 2.43 -14.33
C MET A 61 -16.72 3.25 -13.38
N ARG A 62 -17.01 4.55 -13.27
CA ARG A 62 -16.25 5.46 -12.39
C ARG A 62 -16.30 4.99 -10.94
N VAL A 63 -17.49 4.61 -10.45
CA VAL A 63 -17.66 4.08 -9.09
C VAL A 63 -16.91 2.76 -8.94
N TRP A 64 -17.05 1.86 -9.92
CA TRP A 64 -16.37 0.56 -9.88
C TRP A 64 -14.86 0.71 -9.83
N LEU A 65 -14.27 1.51 -10.73
CA LEU A 65 -12.82 1.80 -10.78
C LEU A 65 -12.32 2.38 -9.45
N LYS A 66 -13.02 3.40 -8.93
CA LYS A 66 -12.63 4.12 -7.71
C LYS A 66 -12.75 3.26 -6.45
N ASP A 67 -13.93 2.68 -6.21
CA ASP A 67 -14.26 2.00 -4.95
C ASP A 67 -13.88 0.51 -4.97
N GLY A 68 -13.46 -0.02 -6.12
CA GLY A 68 -12.90 -1.35 -6.32
C GLY A 68 -11.37 -1.33 -6.46
N PRO A 69 -10.82 -1.54 -7.67
CA PRO A 69 -9.39 -1.75 -7.86
C PRO A 69 -8.53 -0.59 -7.40
N MET A 70 -8.93 0.68 -7.59
CA MET A 70 -8.10 1.82 -7.16
C MET A 70 -8.05 1.99 -5.65
N LYS A 71 -9.14 1.67 -4.94
CA LYS A 71 -9.17 1.67 -3.47
C LYS A 71 -8.22 0.63 -2.87
N GLU A 72 -8.03 -0.50 -3.56
CA GLU A 72 -7.13 -1.55 -3.12
C GLU A 72 -5.73 -1.45 -3.72
N TYR A 73 -5.46 -0.49 -4.61
CA TYR A 73 -4.20 -0.41 -5.35
C TYR A 73 -2.95 -0.45 -4.45
N MET A 74 -2.92 0.34 -3.38
CA MET A 74 -1.79 0.34 -2.45
C MET A 74 -1.57 -1.03 -1.77
N ARG A 75 -2.65 -1.75 -1.45
CA ARG A 75 -2.56 -3.12 -0.91
C ARG A 75 -2.11 -4.11 -1.98
N ALA A 76 -2.61 -3.95 -3.20
CA ALA A 76 -2.23 -4.79 -4.33
C ALA A 76 -0.73 -4.71 -4.63
N LEU A 77 -0.12 -3.53 -4.47
CA LEU A 77 1.34 -3.34 -4.58
C LEU A 77 2.12 -4.04 -3.47
N GLU A 78 1.53 -4.21 -2.28
CA GLU A 78 2.09 -5.02 -1.20
C GLU A 78 1.84 -6.52 -1.42
N GLY A 79 1.19 -6.90 -2.51
CA GLY A 79 0.82 -8.29 -2.79
C GLY A 79 -0.40 -8.78 -2.01
N VAL A 80 -1.18 -7.87 -1.44
CA VAL A 80 -2.28 -8.18 -0.52
C VAL A 80 -3.65 -7.72 -1.07
N GLY A 81 -4.71 -8.47 -0.75
CA GLY A 81 -6.08 -8.21 -1.20
C GLY A 81 -6.44 -8.89 -2.54
N GLN A 82 -7.72 -8.82 -2.90
CA GLN A 82 -8.27 -9.56 -4.05
C GLN A 82 -7.75 -9.08 -5.40
N TYR A 83 -7.29 -7.82 -5.47
CA TYR A 83 -6.73 -7.22 -6.68
C TYR A 83 -5.21 -7.39 -6.80
N ALA A 84 -4.52 -7.91 -5.78
CA ALA A 84 -3.07 -8.12 -5.81
C ALA A 84 -2.60 -8.95 -7.02
N GLN A 85 -3.44 -9.87 -7.49
CA GLN A 85 -3.14 -10.71 -8.64
C GLN A 85 -3.12 -9.97 -9.98
N TYR A 86 -3.64 -8.74 -10.06
CA TYR A 86 -3.63 -7.94 -11.28
C TYR A 86 -2.50 -6.91 -11.33
N ALA A 87 -1.81 -6.69 -10.20
CA ALA A 87 -0.66 -5.80 -10.14
C ALA A 87 0.50 -6.39 -10.95
N THR A 88 0.97 -5.62 -11.93
CA THR A 88 2.13 -5.91 -12.77
C THR A 88 3.45 -5.53 -12.09
N LYS A 89 3.39 -4.55 -11.19
CA LYS A 89 4.49 -4.18 -10.31
C LYS A 89 4.11 -4.39 -8.85
N ARG A 90 5.11 -4.61 -8.00
CA ARG A 90 4.95 -4.74 -6.54
C ARG A 90 6.09 -4.04 -5.83
N PHE A 91 5.88 -3.71 -4.56
CA PHE A 91 7.01 -3.36 -3.72
C PHE A 91 7.89 -4.59 -3.48
N VAL A 92 9.18 -4.34 -3.30
CA VAL A 92 10.14 -5.30 -2.74
C VAL A 92 9.55 -5.94 -1.49
N ASP A 93 9.78 -7.24 -1.29
CA ASP A 93 9.23 -7.99 -0.16
C ASP A 93 9.55 -7.30 1.17
N ILE A 94 8.58 -7.30 2.09
CA ILE A 94 8.77 -6.61 3.37
C ILE A 94 9.91 -7.24 4.19
N GLY A 95 10.13 -8.55 4.08
CA GLY A 95 11.25 -9.25 4.72
C GLY A 95 12.61 -8.85 4.14
N GLU A 96 12.69 -8.49 2.87
CA GLU A 96 13.89 -7.88 2.28
C GLU A 96 14.13 -6.48 2.86
N THR A 97 13.10 -5.64 2.90
CA THR A 97 13.19 -4.30 3.52
C THR A 97 13.61 -4.38 5.00
N ILE A 98 13.06 -5.34 5.75
CA ILE A 98 13.41 -5.56 7.17
C ILE A 98 14.89 -5.96 7.31
N ARG A 99 15.39 -6.86 6.45
CA ARG A 99 16.80 -7.29 6.49
C ARG A 99 17.76 -6.17 6.14
N GLU A 100 17.41 -5.34 5.17
CA GLU A 100 18.20 -4.16 4.80
C GLU A 100 18.25 -3.15 5.96
N ALA A 101 17.12 -2.95 6.65
CA ALA A 101 17.01 -1.93 7.68
C ALA A 101 17.55 -2.36 9.07
N LEU A 102 17.35 -3.63 9.46
CA LEU A 102 17.69 -4.12 10.81
C LEU A 102 18.82 -5.15 10.82
N GLY A 103 19.24 -5.64 9.65
CA GLY A 103 20.28 -6.62 9.48
C GLY A 103 19.78 -8.02 9.08
N PRO A 104 20.67 -8.88 8.57
CA PRO A 104 20.32 -10.09 7.83
C PRO A 104 19.70 -11.22 8.66
N ARG A 105 19.79 -11.15 10.01
CA ARG A 105 19.20 -12.17 10.89
C ARG A 105 17.68 -12.02 11.02
N TRP A 106 17.16 -10.80 10.85
CA TRP A 106 15.74 -10.53 10.99
C TRP A 106 14.95 -11.14 9.83
N ARG A 107 13.85 -11.80 10.17
CA ARG A 107 12.92 -12.42 9.22
C ARG A 107 11.48 -12.23 9.69
N THR A 108 10.55 -12.28 8.75
CA THR A 108 9.12 -12.26 9.07
C THR A 108 8.70 -13.59 9.71
N VAL A 109 7.75 -13.52 10.65
CA VAL A 109 7.12 -14.69 11.26
C VAL A 109 5.95 -15.12 10.36
N PRO A 110 5.91 -16.36 9.86
CA PRO A 110 4.82 -16.82 9.00
C PRO A 110 3.45 -16.69 9.67
N GLY A 111 2.44 -16.24 8.91
CA GLY A 111 1.05 -16.15 9.37
C GLY A 111 0.71 -14.89 10.18
N THR A 112 1.65 -13.97 10.40
CA THR A 112 1.40 -12.73 11.16
C THR A 112 1.18 -11.50 10.28
N LEU A 113 1.32 -11.65 8.94
CA LEU A 113 1.08 -10.57 7.97
C LEU A 113 -0.40 -10.16 7.96
N ALA A 114 -0.68 -8.88 8.15
CA ALA A 114 -2.03 -8.31 8.12
C ALA A 114 -2.06 -6.84 7.64
N GLU A 115 -3.26 -6.30 7.38
CA GLU A 115 -3.46 -5.11 6.52
C GLU A 115 -3.89 -3.80 7.21
N LYS A 116 -4.36 -3.83 8.46
CA LYS A 116 -4.96 -2.65 9.12
C LYS A 116 -4.26 -2.25 10.41
N PRO A 117 -3.22 -1.39 10.35
CA PRO A 117 -2.43 -1.03 9.16
C PRO A 117 -1.60 -2.23 8.67
N MET A 118 -0.82 -2.08 7.59
CA MET A 118 0.08 -3.17 7.18
C MET A 118 1.04 -3.49 8.32
N HIS A 119 1.11 -4.75 8.73
CA HIS A 119 1.96 -5.20 9.83
C HIS A 119 2.33 -6.67 9.74
N VAL A 120 3.40 -7.01 10.45
CA VAL A 120 3.93 -8.36 10.58
C VAL A 120 4.76 -8.44 11.85
N ASP A 121 4.83 -9.61 12.48
CA ASP A 121 5.83 -9.88 13.51
C ASP A 121 7.13 -10.34 12.86
N ILE A 122 8.27 -9.91 13.41
CA ILE A 122 9.61 -10.27 12.94
C ILE A 122 10.42 -10.90 14.07
N THR A 123 11.41 -11.71 13.72
CA THR A 123 12.33 -12.32 14.69
C THR A 123 13.75 -12.41 14.13
N ASP A 124 14.75 -12.31 15.00
CA ASP A 124 16.15 -12.65 14.69
C ASP A 124 16.60 -13.99 15.31
N GLY A 125 15.67 -14.71 15.95
CA GLY A 125 15.91 -15.95 16.69
C GLY A 125 16.01 -15.77 18.20
N ASP A 126 16.42 -14.58 18.67
CA ASP A 126 16.57 -14.27 20.10
C ASP A 126 15.38 -13.44 20.61
N ALA A 127 14.85 -12.55 19.76
CA ALA A 127 13.72 -11.70 20.07
C ALA A 127 12.63 -11.76 19.00
N GLU A 128 11.40 -11.43 19.40
CA GLU A 128 10.28 -11.15 18.51
C GLU A 128 9.86 -9.69 18.64
N ARG A 129 9.45 -9.10 17.53
CA ARG A 129 9.16 -7.67 17.44
C ARG A 129 8.02 -7.41 16.46
N TYR A 130 7.06 -6.60 16.87
CA TYR A 130 6.00 -6.12 15.99
C TYR A 130 6.54 -5.02 15.06
N VAL A 131 6.18 -5.09 13.77
CA VAL A 131 6.47 -4.06 12.77
C VAL A 131 5.18 -3.67 12.06
N CYS A 132 4.91 -2.37 11.95
CA CYS A 132 3.89 -1.85 11.04
C CYS A 132 4.49 -0.86 10.04
N TRP A 133 3.87 -0.73 8.88
CA TRP A 133 4.36 0.17 7.84
C TRP A 133 3.26 0.84 7.03
N GLY A 134 3.61 1.98 6.47
CA GLY A 134 2.70 2.76 5.64
C GLY A 134 3.34 4.05 5.15
N GLN A 135 2.59 4.78 4.32
CA GLN A 135 3.03 6.08 3.80
C GLN A 135 2.96 7.16 4.89
N PRO A 136 3.69 8.27 4.76
CA PRO A 136 3.73 9.34 5.78
C PRO A 136 2.35 9.83 6.25
N HIS A 137 1.38 9.99 5.35
CA HIS A 137 0.05 10.48 5.70
C HIS A 137 -0.77 9.50 6.56
N THR A 138 -0.34 8.24 6.65
CA THR A 138 -0.96 7.21 7.49
C THR A 138 -0.31 7.10 8.88
N PHE A 139 0.68 7.95 9.20
CA PHE A 139 1.48 7.84 10.42
C PHE A 139 0.65 7.76 11.71
N ARG A 140 -0.46 8.50 11.81
CA ARG A 140 -1.35 8.43 12.97
C ARG A 140 -1.88 7.01 13.21
N ASP A 141 -2.28 6.33 12.15
CA ASP A 141 -2.86 4.98 12.24
C ASP A 141 -1.76 3.94 12.54
N LEU A 142 -0.54 4.14 12.00
CA LEU A 142 0.65 3.36 12.36
C LEU A 142 1.02 3.50 13.83
N LEU A 143 1.04 4.74 14.32
CA LEU A 143 1.33 5.08 15.70
C LEU A 143 0.34 4.40 16.65
N TRP A 144 -0.96 4.50 16.37
CA TRP A 144 -1.99 3.87 17.21
C TRP A 144 -1.81 2.35 17.30
N ALA A 145 -1.53 1.71 16.16
CA ALA A 145 -1.28 0.27 16.13
C ALA A 145 -0.02 -0.12 16.92
N ALA A 146 1.07 0.63 16.77
CA ALA A 146 2.33 0.39 17.48
C ALA A 146 2.18 0.61 19.00
N VAL A 147 1.53 1.69 19.43
CA VAL A 147 1.24 1.94 20.86
C VAL A 147 0.41 0.82 21.45
N GLY A 148 -0.63 0.36 20.75
CA GLY A 148 -1.45 -0.75 21.21
C GLY A 148 -0.64 -2.04 21.43
N LYS A 149 0.35 -2.31 20.58
CA LYS A 149 1.25 -3.45 20.72
C LYS A 149 2.31 -3.25 21.81
N ALA A 150 2.72 -2.02 22.07
CA ALA A 150 3.76 -1.71 23.05
C ALA A 150 3.34 -2.07 24.49
N ILE A 151 2.04 -2.16 24.78
CA ILE A 151 1.50 -2.50 26.11
C ILE A 151 2.04 -3.85 26.61
N ASP A 152 2.11 -4.85 25.73
CA ASP A 152 2.49 -6.22 26.08
C ASP A 152 3.87 -6.61 25.52
N ALA A 153 4.52 -5.71 24.77
CA ALA A 153 5.74 -6.03 24.05
C ALA A 153 6.98 -5.96 24.95
N ARG A 154 7.87 -6.96 24.80
CA ARG A 154 9.19 -6.97 25.46
C ARG A 154 10.23 -6.13 24.70
N VAL A 155 10.02 -5.96 23.40
CA VAL A 155 10.85 -5.14 22.51
C VAL A 155 9.98 -4.03 21.95
N PRO A 156 10.45 -2.78 21.93
CA PRO A 156 9.70 -1.67 21.35
C PRO A 156 9.18 -1.99 19.94
N PRO A 157 7.88 -1.84 19.66
CA PRO A 157 7.37 -1.95 18.30
C PRO A 157 8.09 -1.01 17.33
N LEU A 158 8.21 -1.43 16.07
CA LEU A 158 8.84 -0.64 15.01
C LEU A 158 7.79 -0.09 14.05
N ILE A 159 7.88 1.21 13.77
CA ILE A 159 7.16 1.85 12.68
C ILE A 159 8.12 2.03 11.50
N LEU A 160 7.75 1.51 10.33
CA LEU A 160 8.41 1.81 9.06
C LEU A 160 7.58 2.85 8.29
N VAL A 161 8.10 4.07 8.18
CA VAL A 161 7.53 5.05 7.26
C VAL A 161 8.12 4.83 5.87
N VAL A 162 7.27 4.37 4.95
CA VAL A 162 7.66 4.01 3.59
C VAL A 162 7.54 5.24 2.69
N LEU A 163 8.69 5.72 2.23
CA LEU A 163 8.82 6.73 1.19
C LEU A 163 8.88 6.05 -0.18
N ARG A 164 8.39 6.76 -1.21
CA ARG A 164 8.63 6.39 -2.61
C ARG A 164 9.75 7.27 -3.15
N GLY A 165 10.48 6.75 -4.15
CA GLY A 165 11.56 7.48 -4.81
C GLY A 165 11.13 8.91 -5.19
N GLY A 166 11.91 9.90 -4.77
CA GLY A 166 11.67 11.32 -5.06
C GLY A 166 10.75 12.05 -4.07
N LYS A 167 10.11 11.36 -3.11
CA LYS A 167 9.33 12.02 -2.04
C LYS A 167 10.15 12.08 -0.75
N THR A 168 10.34 13.29 -0.25
CA THR A 168 10.90 13.56 1.08
C THR A 168 9.83 14.13 1.99
N LEU A 169 9.95 13.86 3.29
CA LEU A 169 9.16 14.58 4.30
C LEU A 169 9.72 16.00 4.44
N THR A 170 8.89 16.92 4.92
CA THR A 170 9.41 18.19 5.41
C THR A 170 10.16 17.96 6.72
N SER A 171 11.17 18.79 7.02
CA SER A 171 11.91 18.68 8.29
C SER A 171 11.00 18.81 9.52
N GLY A 172 9.90 19.56 9.41
CA GLY A 172 8.91 19.68 10.48
C GLY A 172 8.14 18.38 10.73
N GLU A 173 7.76 17.66 9.67
CA GLU A 173 7.09 16.35 9.79
C GLU A 173 8.03 15.29 10.36
N GLU A 174 9.29 15.27 9.94
CA GLU A 174 10.28 14.33 10.47
C GLU A 174 10.48 14.53 11.97
N VAL A 175 10.76 15.77 12.38
CA VAL A 175 10.95 16.12 13.80
C VAL A 175 9.71 15.81 14.63
N PHE A 176 8.52 16.05 14.09
CA PHE A 176 7.27 15.72 14.78
C PHE A 176 7.13 14.20 14.98
N GLN A 177 7.31 13.41 13.93
CA GLN A 177 7.20 11.95 13.99
C GLN A 177 8.24 11.36 14.96
N ASP A 178 9.47 11.85 14.93
CA ASP A 178 10.55 11.39 15.80
C ASP A 178 10.23 11.65 17.28
N LYS A 179 9.78 12.88 17.60
CA LYS A 179 9.40 13.25 18.97
C LYS A 179 8.24 12.41 19.50
N VAL A 180 7.24 12.15 18.66
CA VAL A 180 6.07 11.36 19.07
C VAL A 180 6.45 9.90 19.27
N ALA A 181 7.21 9.29 18.35
CA ALA A 181 7.68 7.91 18.49
C ALA A 181 8.53 7.75 19.77
N GLN A 182 9.48 8.67 20.00
CA GLN A 182 10.30 8.69 21.21
C GLN A 182 9.44 8.84 22.48
N HIS A 183 8.46 9.75 22.48
CA HIS A 183 7.59 9.95 23.63
C HIS A 183 6.75 8.71 23.96
N CYS A 184 6.37 7.93 22.94
CA CYS A 184 5.62 6.69 23.09
C CYS A 184 6.50 5.44 23.32
N GLY A 185 7.83 5.58 23.38
CA GLY A 185 8.75 4.43 23.54
C GLY A 185 8.73 3.47 22.35
N LEU A 186 8.59 4.01 21.13
CA LEU A 186 8.55 3.26 19.88
C LEU A 186 9.80 3.56 19.05
N ASP A 187 10.25 2.60 18.25
CA ASP A 187 11.23 2.91 17.23
C ASP A 187 10.54 3.30 15.92
N LEU A 188 11.20 4.21 15.20
CA LEU A 188 10.74 4.71 13.93
C LEU A 188 11.92 4.73 12.97
N ILE A 189 11.74 4.15 11.79
CA ILE A 189 12.68 4.30 10.69
C ILE A 189 11.95 4.66 9.40
N ARG A 190 12.65 5.41 8.54
CA ARG A 190 12.16 5.81 7.23
C ARG A 190 12.91 5.00 6.19
N VAL A 191 12.17 4.35 5.30
CA VAL A 191 12.72 3.50 4.24
C VAL A 191 12.17 3.92 2.90
N THR A 192 13.00 3.91 1.86
CA THR A 192 12.53 4.08 0.48
C THR A 192 12.30 2.71 -0.12
N ARG A 193 11.06 2.42 -0.54
CA ARG A 193 10.74 1.18 -1.26
C ARG A 193 10.48 1.49 -2.73
N HIS A 194 11.05 0.67 -3.59
CA HIS A 194 10.90 0.78 -5.04
C HIS A 194 9.95 -0.31 -5.55
N LEU A 195 9.31 0.00 -6.69
CA LEU A 195 8.50 -0.99 -7.40
C LEU A 195 9.42 -1.86 -8.25
N VAL A 196 9.23 -3.17 -8.16
CA VAL A 196 9.83 -4.19 -9.01
C VAL A 196 8.77 -4.84 -9.88
N ASP A 197 9.18 -5.38 -11.02
CA ASP A 197 8.29 -6.18 -11.86
C ASP A 197 7.88 -7.44 -11.11
N ARG A 198 6.61 -7.81 -11.25
CA ARG A 198 6.12 -9.04 -10.66
C ARG A 198 6.54 -10.22 -11.54
N VAL A 199 7.41 -11.06 -11.00
CA VAL A 199 7.79 -12.37 -11.58
C VAL A 199 6.65 -13.37 -11.46
#